data_AF-A0A9Q1CA54-F1
#
_entry.id   AF-A0A9Q1CA54-F1
#
_cell.length_a   1.000
_cell.length_b   1.000
_cell.length_c   1.000
_cell.angle_alpha   90.00
_cell.angle_beta   90.00
_cell.angle_gamma   90.00
#
_symmetry.space_group_name_H-M   'P 1'
#
loop_
_entity.id
_entity.type
_entity.pdbx_description
1 polymer ?
#
loop_
_entity_poly.entity_id
_entity_poly.type
_entity_poly.pdbx_seq_one_letter_code
_entity_poly.pdbx_strand_id
1 'polypeptide(L)'
;MLHSLNFICNEIFGKPDIGGIEDPPYTTRDQLRTADALATIASSFRLDFIAELGDNFYHNGVTDVFDPRFQDTFETVYDAESLTDVPWYIYSRKPRLGRNVHAQVEYSRVSERWNYPSLYYSKRFAIPGIEGASLLLIMIDTMIICGNIDHNEHGTPPLGPAEKRQSLKQLGWLESELASARVDCWNKDLARYKEISNFVSFVSHFYIRYFSGKPGGSAHVNIPSALYY
;
A
#
# COMPACT_ATOMS: atom_id res chain seq x y z
N MET A 1 -28.20 6.81 5.69
CA MET A 1 -27.09 5.84 5.60
C MET A 1 -25.86 6.66 5.27
N LEU A 2 -24.80 6.61 6.08
CA LEU A 2 -23.56 7.33 5.77
C LEU A 2 -22.89 6.60 4.60
N HIS A 3 -22.65 7.35 3.52
CA HIS A 3 -22.06 6.88 2.27
C HIS A 3 -20.55 7.09 2.36
N SER A 4 -19.82 6.20 3.06
CA SER A 4 -18.37 6.33 3.26
C SER A 4 -17.64 5.05 2.91
N LEU A 5 -16.41 5.22 2.40
CA LEU A 5 -15.42 4.16 2.25
C LEU A 5 -14.47 4.25 3.45
N ASN A 6 -14.43 3.22 4.29
CA ASN A 6 -13.67 3.18 5.52
C ASN A 6 -12.43 2.31 5.34
N PHE A 7 -11.24 2.91 5.36
CA PHE A 7 -9.98 2.18 5.21
C PHE A 7 -8.90 2.68 6.15
N ILE A 8 -7.91 1.83 6.41
CA ILE A 8 -6.71 2.18 7.18
C ILE A 8 -5.50 2.00 6.27
N CYS A 9 -4.65 3.03 6.21
CA CYS A 9 -3.29 2.90 5.69
C CYS A 9 -2.36 2.65 6.88
N ASN A 10 -1.77 1.46 6.95
CA ASN A 10 -0.90 1.08 8.05
C ASN A 10 0.53 1.60 7.82
N GLU A 11 0.70 2.92 7.93
CA GLU A 11 1.95 3.60 8.30
C GLU A 11 1.53 4.75 9.19
N ILE A 12 1.45 4.53 10.50
CA ILE A 12 1.08 5.62 11.38
C ILE A 12 1.99 5.64 12.61
N PHE A 13 2.78 6.72 12.70
CA PHE A 13 3.57 7.13 13.88
C PHE A 13 4.85 6.36 14.21
N GLY A 14 5.71 6.06 13.23
CA GLY A 14 7.10 5.66 13.52
C GLY A 14 7.28 4.28 14.19
N LYS A 15 6.19 3.50 14.28
CA LYS A 15 6.04 2.03 14.40
C LYS A 15 4.62 1.77 14.89
N PRO A 16 3.85 0.88 14.25
CA PRO A 16 4.16 -0.55 14.28
C PRO A 16 3.94 -1.25 12.93
N ASP A 17 5.02 -1.73 12.33
CA ASP A 17 4.98 -2.60 11.16
C ASP A 17 4.37 -3.96 11.54
N ILE A 18 3.60 -4.58 10.62
CA ILE A 18 2.99 -5.90 10.87
C ILE A 18 4.01 -7.05 10.87
N GLY A 19 5.28 -6.75 10.66
CA GLY A 19 6.31 -7.72 10.33
C GLY A 19 6.78 -8.66 11.43
N GLY A 20 6.28 -8.52 12.66
CA GLY A 20 6.69 -9.36 13.78
C GLY A 20 8.21 -9.40 13.96
N ILE A 21 8.75 -10.58 14.24
CA ILE A 21 10.19 -10.87 14.33
C ILE A 21 10.54 -12.14 13.54
N GLU A 22 11.82 -12.35 13.30
CA GLU A 22 12.31 -13.49 12.51
C GLU A 22 12.31 -14.80 13.28
N ASP A 23 12.50 -14.77 14.59
CA ASP A 23 12.55 -15.97 15.42
C ASP A 23 11.17 -16.26 16.05
N PRO A 24 10.84 -17.53 16.34
CA PRO A 24 9.67 -17.90 17.12
C PRO A 24 9.57 -17.06 18.41
N PRO A 25 8.40 -16.51 18.76
CA PRO A 25 7.08 -16.83 18.22
C PRO A 25 6.67 -16.02 16.97
N TYR A 26 7.61 -15.44 16.22
CA TYR A 26 7.40 -14.67 14.98
C TYR A 26 6.54 -13.41 15.14
N THR A 27 6.29 -13.01 16.37
CA THR A 27 5.37 -11.94 16.74
C THR A 27 6.00 -11.05 17.81
N THR A 28 5.51 -9.81 17.91
CA THR A 28 5.92 -8.88 18.98
C THR A 28 4.72 -8.38 19.77
N ARG A 29 4.96 -7.90 20.99
CA ARG A 29 3.89 -7.30 21.81
C ARG A 29 3.24 -6.09 21.12
N ASP A 30 4.02 -5.31 20.39
CA ASP A 30 3.52 -4.12 19.70
C ASP A 30 2.68 -4.52 18.49
N GLN A 31 3.07 -5.55 17.75
CA GLN A 31 2.26 -6.11 16.66
C GLN A 31 0.90 -6.61 17.16
N LEU A 32 0.88 -7.37 18.26
CA LEU A 32 -0.37 -7.89 18.84
C LEU A 32 -1.29 -6.75 19.30
N ARG A 33 -0.76 -5.70 19.92
CA ARG A 33 -1.53 -4.50 20.30
C ARG A 33 -2.11 -3.77 19.10
N THR A 34 -1.39 -3.72 17.99
CA THR A 34 -1.88 -3.17 16.73
C THR A 34 -3.02 -4.00 16.18
N ALA A 35 -2.91 -5.33 16.22
CA ALA A 35 -3.98 -6.23 15.82
C ALA A 35 -5.26 -6.00 16.65
N ASP A 36 -5.14 -5.89 17.98
CA ASP A 36 -6.26 -5.59 18.88
C ASP A 36 -6.92 -4.23 18.56
N ALA A 37 -6.10 -3.21 18.27
CA ALA A 37 -6.58 -1.88 17.91
C ALA A 37 -7.31 -1.89 16.56
N LEU A 38 -6.75 -2.56 15.55
CA LEU A 38 -7.38 -2.76 14.24
C LEU A 38 -8.71 -3.48 14.38
N ALA A 39 -8.76 -4.57 15.17
CA ALA A 39 -9.98 -5.33 15.43
C ALA A 39 -11.06 -4.46 16.09
N THR A 40 -10.68 -3.63 17.07
CA THR A 40 -11.60 -2.70 17.74
C THR A 40 -12.18 -1.67 16.77
N ILE A 41 -11.34 -1.10 15.90
CA ILE A 41 -11.78 -0.13 14.88
C ILE A 41 -12.70 -0.81 13.87
N ALA A 42 -12.34 -2.00 13.39
CA ALA A 42 -13.11 -2.75 12.40
C ALA A 42 -14.49 -3.16 12.94
N SER A 43 -14.58 -3.56 14.21
CA SER A 43 -15.85 -3.83 14.88
C SER A 43 -16.76 -2.60 14.99
N SER A 44 -16.17 -1.40 15.08
CA SER A 44 -16.90 -0.15 15.27
C SER A 44 -17.36 0.49 13.96
N PHE A 45 -16.55 0.42 12.90
CA PHE A 45 -16.77 1.19 11.68
C PHE A 45 -16.95 0.35 10.42
N ARG A 46 -16.80 -0.98 10.47
CA ARG A 46 -16.75 -1.89 9.32
C ARG A 46 -15.80 -1.38 8.23
N LEU A 47 -14.57 -1.87 8.24
CA LEU A 47 -13.57 -1.50 7.24
C LEU A 47 -13.90 -2.15 5.89
N ASP A 48 -13.76 -1.38 4.81
CA ASP A 48 -13.86 -1.86 3.43
C ASP A 48 -12.56 -2.50 2.96
N PHE A 49 -11.41 -2.02 3.45
CA PHE A 49 -10.10 -2.62 3.23
C PHE A 49 -9.03 -2.08 4.19
N ILE A 50 -7.90 -2.77 4.26
CA ILE A 50 -6.65 -2.30 4.87
C ILE A 50 -5.60 -2.18 3.78
N ALA A 51 -4.84 -1.08 3.75
CA ALA A 51 -3.65 -0.95 2.92
C ALA A 51 -2.41 -1.14 3.82
N GLU A 52 -1.59 -2.13 3.50
CA GLU A 52 -0.34 -2.42 4.21
C GLU A 52 0.85 -1.91 3.40
N LEU A 53 1.70 -1.10 4.02
CA LEU A 53 2.64 -0.24 3.29
C LEU A 53 4.10 -0.70 3.36
N GLY A 54 4.34 -1.98 3.68
CA GLY A 54 5.66 -2.60 3.62
C GLY A 54 6.08 -3.24 4.92
N ASP A 55 7.31 -3.79 4.91
CA ASP A 55 7.91 -4.43 6.08
C ASP A 55 7.03 -5.52 6.73
N ASN A 56 6.31 -6.25 5.87
CA ASN A 56 5.30 -7.26 6.23
C ASN A 56 5.85 -8.47 7.00
N PHE A 57 7.17 -8.71 6.94
CA PHE A 57 7.84 -9.84 7.58
C PHE A 57 9.30 -9.50 7.90
N TYR A 58 9.59 -9.19 9.17
CA TYR A 58 10.93 -8.87 9.63
C TYR A 58 11.78 -10.11 9.97
N HIS A 59 13.11 -10.05 9.85
CA HIS A 59 13.90 -9.02 9.14
C HIS A 59 14.12 -9.37 7.67
N ASN A 60 14.07 -10.66 7.36
CA ASN A 60 14.49 -11.19 6.08
C ASN A 60 13.31 -11.48 5.13
N GLY A 61 12.04 -11.30 5.53
CA GLY A 61 10.90 -11.66 4.70
C GLY A 61 10.48 -13.13 4.83
N VAL A 62 10.02 -13.70 3.72
CA VAL A 62 9.59 -15.11 3.57
C VAL A 62 10.43 -15.84 2.52
N THR A 63 10.56 -17.16 2.62
CA THR A 63 11.34 -18.00 1.69
C THR A 63 10.55 -18.33 0.42
N ASP A 64 9.30 -18.73 0.58
CA ASP A 64 8.39 -19.19 -0.46
C ASP A 64 6.93 -19.04 0.01
N VAL A 65 5.98 -19.40 -0.84
CA VAL A 65 4.54 -19.24 -0.58
C VAL A 65 4.01 -20.10 0.58
N PHE A 66 4.77 -21.13 1.01
CA PHE A 66 4.42 -22.03 2.11
C PHE A 66 5.18 -21.71 3.41
N ASP A 67 5.93 -20.60 3.45
CA ASP A 67 6.65 -20.18 4.65
C ASP A 67 5.68 -20.01 5.83
N PRO A 68 5.89 -20.69 6.98
CA PRO A 68 4.99 -20.63 8.14
C PRO A 68 4.80 -19.21 8.68
N ARG A 69 5.72 -18.29 8.38
CA ARG A 69 5.59 -16.85 8.67
C ARG A 69 4.25 -16.26 8.23
N PHE A 70 3.67 -16.70 7.11
CA PHE A 70 2.36 -16.21 6.69
C PHE A 70 1.28 -16.54 7.73
N GLN A 71 1.30 -17.75 8.28
CA GLN A 71 0.33 -18.17 9.29
C GLN A 71 0.63 -17.54 10.65
N ASP A 72 1.89 -17.59 11.08
CA ASP A 72 2.28 -17.22 12.45
C ASP A 72 2.39 -15.71 12.66
N THR A 73 2.74 -14.94 11.62
CA THR A 73 2.86 -13.48 11.71
C THR A 73 1.65 -12.74 11.17
N PHE A 74 0.91 -13.29 10.19
CA PHE A 74 -0.22 -12.59 9.58
C PHE A 74 -1.56 -13.27 9.92
N GLU A 75 -1.78 -14.51 9.50
CA GLU A 75 -3.12 -15.10 9.59
C GLU A 75 -3.61 -15.24 11.03
N THR A 76 -2.78 -15.77 11.92
CA THR A 76 -3.10 -16.01 13.34
C THR A 76 -3.09 -14.71 14.15
N VAL A 77 -2.34 -13.70 13.73
CA VAL A 77 -2.25 -12.43 14.46
C VAL A 77 -3.45 -11.53 14.18
N TYR A 78 -3.92 -11.50 12.94
CA TYR A 78 -5.03 -10.66 12.51
C TYR A 78 -6.29 -11.51 12.29
N ASP A 79 -6.60 -12.41 13.21
CA ASP A 79 -7.65 -13.44 13.10
C ASP A 79 -9.01 -13.04 13.71
N ALA A 80 -9.13 -11.82 14.25
CA ALA A 80 -10.37 -11.34 14.82
C ALA A 80 -11.52 -11.43 13.80
N GLU A 81 -12.73 -11.79 14.26
CA GLU A 81 -13.92 -11.91 13.40
C GLU A 81 -14.17 -10.62 12.59
N SER A 82 -13.94 -9.46 13.20
CA SER A 82 -14.08 -8.15 12.53
C SER A 82 -13.03 -7.85 11.46
N LEU A 83 -11.96 -8.63 11.37
CA LEU A 83 -10.86 -8.49 10.41
C LEU A 83 -10.77 -9.62 9.39
N THR A 84 -11.44 -10.75 9.63
CA THR A 84 -11.31 -11.97 8.81
C THR A 84 -11.74 -11.72 7.35
N ASP A 85 -12.81 -10.96 7.16
CA ASP A 85 -13.36 -10.65 5.82
C ASP A 85 -12.83 -9.32 5.24
N VAL A 86 -11.96 -8.61 5.95
CA VAL A 86 -11.43 -7.33 5.48
C VAL A 86 -10.27 -7.59 4.51
N PRO A 87 -10.35 -7.16 3.23
CA PRO A 87 -9.25 -7.36 2.29
C PRO A 87 -8.07 -6.46 2.61
N TRP A 88 -6.87 -7.02 2.57
CA TRP A 88 -5.59 -6.35 2.76
C TRP A 88 -4.90 -6.14 1.41
N TYR A 89 -4.73 -4.89 1.01
CA TYR A 89 -3.95 -4.50 -0.17
C TYR A 89 -2.51 -4.27 0.26
N ILE A 90 -1.64 -5.20 -0.15
CA ILE A 90 -0.28 -5.27 0.35
C ILE A 90 0.67 -4.57 -0.60
N TYR A 91 1.64 -3.87 -0.05
CA TYR A 91 2.91 -3.57 -0.68
C TYR A 91 4.01 -4.25 0.12
N SER A 92 5.02 -4.79 -0.55
CA SER A 92 6.24 -5.28 0.11
C SER A 92 7.43 -4.51 -0.40
N ARG A 93 8.25 -4.05 0.53
CA ARG A 93 9.62 -3.66 0.21
C ARG A 93 10.40 -4.90 -0.22
N LYS A 94 11.27 -4.77 -1.23
CA LYS A 94 12.23 -5.81 -1.60
C LYS A 94 13.24 -6.05 -0.46
N PRO A 95 13.39 -7.28 0.08
CA PRO A 95 14.33 -7.58 1.17
C PRO A 95 15.80 -7.38 0.78
N ARG A 96 16.67 -7.20 1.79
CA ARG A 96 18.13 -7.35 1.61
C ARG A 96 18.46 -8.83 1.36
N LEU A 97 19.32 -9.08 0.37
CA LEU A 97 19.85 -10.40 -0.03
C LEU A 97 18.80 -11.53 -0.22
N GLY A 98 18.55 -11.88 -1.48
CA GLY A 98 18.20 -13.26 -1.88
C GLY A 98 16.82 -13.81 -1.48
N ARG A 99 15.91 -13.02 -0.89
CA ARG A 99 14.58 -13.53 -0.50
C ARG A 99 13.45 -13.11 -1.43
N ASN A 100 12.41 -13.94 -1.42
CA ASN A 100 11.47 -14.07 -2.50
C ASN A 100 10.27 -13.14 -2.29
N VAL A 101 10.38 -11.87 -2.71
CA VAL A 101 9.21 -10.97 -2.73
C VAL A 101 8.07 -11.52 -3.60
N HIS A 102 8.39 -12.36 -4.59
CA HIS A 102 7.36 -13.04 -5.38
C HIS A 102 6.57 -14.07 -4.57
N ALA A 103 7.11 -14.64 -3.48
CA ALA A 103 6.35 -15.49 -2.59
C ALA A 103 5.16 -14.74 -1.96
N GLN A 104 5.35 -13.47 -1.58
CA GLN A 104 4.27 -12.63 -1.10
C GLN A 104 3.26 -12.30 -2.20
N VAL A 105 3.69 -12.15 -3.45
CA VAL A 105 2.77 -12.01 -4.59
C VAL A 105 1.96 -13.29 -4.80
N GLU A 106 2.63 -14.44 -4.80
CA GLU A 106 2.05 -15.77 -4.96
C GLU A 106 1.06 -16.12 -3.83
N TYR A 107 1.30 -15.64 -2.61
CA TYR A 107 0.43 -15.86 -1.47
C TYR A 107 -0.97 -15.25 -1.66
N SER A 108 -1.14 -14.31 -2.60
CA SER A 108 -2.47 -13.83 -3.02
C SER A 108 -3.35 -14.91 -3.66
N ARG A 109 -2.77 -16.05 -4.04
CA ARG A 109 -3.50 -17.24 -4.51
C ARG A 109 -3.87 -18.20 -3.38
N VAL A 110 -3.32 -17.99 -2.18
CA VAL A 110 -3.52 -18.83 -1.00
C VAL A 110 -4.52 -18.18 -0.04
N SER A 111 -4.38 -16.87 0.22
CA SER A 111 -5.24 -16.13 1.13
C SER A 111 -6.09 -15.11 0.38
N GLU A 112 -7.42 -15.25 0.46
CA GLU A 112 -8.37 -14.38 -0.25
C GLU A 112 -8.31 -12.92 0.22
N ARG A 113 -7.95 -12.71 1.50
CA ARG A 113 -7.77 -11.37 2.06
C ARG A 113 -6.40 -10.79 1.75
N TRP A 114 -5.41 -11.57 1.33
CA TRP A 114 -4.10 -11.07 0.95
C TRP A 114 -4.09 -10.66 -0.53
N ASN A 115 -4.13 -9.36 -0.81
CA ASN A 115 -4.19 -8.82 -2.17
C ASN A 115 -2.87 -8.17 -2.56
N TYR A 116 -1.98 -8.95 -3.20
CA TYR A 116 -0.71 -8.46 -3.75
C TYR A 116 -0.45 -8.98 -5.18
N PRO A 117 -1.14 -8.45 -6.20
CA PRO A 117 -1.12 -9.02 -7.55
C PRO A 117 0.22 -8.85 -8.30
N SER A 118 0.99 -7.81 -7.97
CA SER A 118 2.29 -7.50 -8.55
C SER A 118 3.05 -6.52 -7.66
N LEU A 119 4.36 -6.36 -7.87
CA LEU A 119 5.22 -5.50 -7.04
C LEU A 119 4.74 -4.04 -6.96
N TYR A 120 4.09 -3.57 -8.01
CA TYR A 120 3.36 -2.31 -8.07
C TYR A 120 2.05 -2.55 -8.82
N TYR A 121 0.98 -1.90 -8.39
CA TYR A 121 -0.37 -2.06 -8.97
C TYR A 121 -1.28 -0.91 -8.57
N SER A 122 -2.44 -0.83 -9.20
CA SER A 122 -3.50 0.07 -8.79
C SER A 122 -4.80 -0.68 -8.55
N LYS A 123 -5.66 -0.13 -7.69
CA LYS A 123 -7.00 -0.65 -7.42
C LYS A 123 -7.98 0.50 -7.33
N ARG A 124 -9.10 0.36 -8.06
CA ARG A 124 -10.22 1.31 -8.02
C ARG A 124 -11.33 0.78 -7.14
N PHE A 125 -11.85 1.65 -6.29
CA PHE A 125 -12.99 1.39 -5.42
C PHE A 125 -14.10 2.37 -5.76
N ALA A 126 -15.31 1.88 -6.04
CA ALA A 126 -16.47 2.75 -6.13
C ALA A 126 -16.80 3.30 -4.74
N ILE A 127 -17.20 4.57 -4.66
CA ILE A 127 -17.66 5.15 -3.39
C ILE A 127 -19.14 4.80 -3.22
N PRO A 128 -19.53 4.04 -2.17
CA PRO A 128 -20.92 3.63 -1.99
C PRO A 128 -21.87 4.83 -1.95
N GLY A 129 -22.95 4.77 -2.71
CA GLY A 129 -23.98 5.82 -2.74
C GLY A 129 -23.61 7.08 -3.53
N ILE A 130 -22.48 7.11 -4.22
CA ILE A 130 -22.12 8.20 -5.13
C ILE A 130 -21.82 7.63 -6.52
N GLU A 131 -22.79 7.80 -7.43
CA GLU A 131 -22.66 7.31 -8.80
C GLU A 131 -21.50 7.99 -9.53
N GLY A 132 -20.63 7.17 -10.15
CA GLY A 132 -19.46 7.63 -10.90
C GLY A 132 -18.25 8.07 -10.06
N ALA A 133 -18.36 8.14 -8.72
CA ALA A 133 -17.24 8.49 -7.86
C ALA A 133 -16.40 7.25 -7.48
N SER A 134 -15.07 7.41 -7.49
CA SER A 134 -14.16 6.33 -7.11
C SER A 134 -12.90 6.82 -6.37
N LEU A 135 -12.33 5.93 -5.56
CA LEU A 135 -10.98 6.03 -5.01
C LEU A 135 -10.03 5.20 -5.87
N LEU A 136 -8.91 5.79 -6.31
CA LEU A 136 -7.80 5.07 -6.93
C LEU A 136 -6.65 4.93 -5.92
N LEU A 137 -6.41 3.69 -5.47
CA LEU A 137 -5.23 3.30 -4.71
C LEU A 137 -4.11 2.96 -5.70
N ILE A 138 -2.94 3.59 -5.55
CA ILE A 138 -1.74 3.28 -6.36
C ILE A 138 -0.62 2.86 -5.42
N MET A 139 -0.20 1.60 -5.54
CA MET A 139 0.87 0.97 -4.77
C MET A 139 2.13 0.96 -5.62
N ILE A 140 3.19 1.64 -5.15
CA ILE A 140 4.45 1.75 -5.88
C ILE A 140 5.60 1.09 -5.12
N ASP A 141 6.42 0.33 -5.84
CA ASP A 141 7.74 -0.10 -5.38
C ASP A 141 8.77 1.02 -5.55
N THR A 142 9.09 1.71 -4.46
CA THR A 142 10.12 2.76 -4.45
C THR A 142 11.53 2.22 -4.60
N MET A 143 11.76 0.94 -4.34
CA MET A 143 13.08 0.31 -4.51
C MET A 143 13.39 0.12 -5.99
N ILE A 144 12.38 -0.23 -6.80
CA ILE A 144 12.51 -0.31 -8.25
C ILE A 144 12.72 1.09 -8.84
N ILE A 145 12.03 2.12 -8.34
CA ILE A 145 12.16 3.50 -8.87
C ILE A 145 13.48 4.15 -8.46
N CYS A 146 13.78 4.16 -7.17
CA CYS A 146 14.84 4.98 -6.56
C CYS A 146 16.10 4.19 -6.20
N GLY A 147 16.02 2.86 -6.07
CA GLY A 147 17.10 2.04 -5.52
C GLY A 147 17.01 1.84 -4.02
N ASN A 148 17.93 1.02 -3.48
CA ASN A 148 17.97 0.71 -2.05
C ASN A 148 18.84 1.69 -1.30
N ILE A 149 18.41 2.01 -0.08
CA ILE A 149 19.21 2.74 0.91
C ILE A 149 19.81 1.67 1.81
N ASP A 150 21.14 1.59 1.85
CA ASP A 150 21.80 0.76 2.85
C ASP A 150 21.62 1.45 4.22
N HIS A 151 20.92 0.79 5.14
CA HIS A 151 20.64 1.34 6.47
C HIS A 151 21.91 1.53 7.31
N ASN A 152 23.03 0.94 6.90
CA ASN A 152 24.34 1.17 7.53
C ASN A 152 24.93 2.54 7.19
N GLU A 153 24.37 3.24 6.20
CA GLU A 153 24.80 4.56 5.76
C GLU A 153 23.69 5.60 6.03
N HIS A 154 23.33 5.76 7.31
CA HIS A 154 22.37 6.77 7.75
C HIS A 154 22.69 8.15 7.14
N GLY A 155 21.78 8.67 6.33
CA GLY A 155 21.90 9.99 5.68
C GLY A 155 22.43 9.96 4.24
N THR A 156 22.73 8.78 3.67
CA THR A 156 23.02 8.67 2.24
C THR A 156 21.74 8.47 1.43
N PRO A 157 21.50 9.27 0.37
CA PRO A 157 20.40 9.00 -0.54
C PRO A 157 20.67 7.71 -1.33
N PRO A 158 19.62 7.02 -1.81
CA PRO A 158 19.82 5.87 -2.67
C PRO A 158 20.57 6.30 -3.94
N LEU A 159 21.54 5.49 -4.36
CA LEU A 159 22.42 5.80 -5.51
C LEU A 159 21.73 5.68 -6.88
N GLY A 160 20.42 5.43 -6.89
CA GLY A 160 19.62 5.17 -8.07
C GLY A 160 19.18 3.70 -8.19
N PRO A 161 18.27 3.41 -9.12
CA PRO A 161 17.69 2.08 -9.28
C PRO A 161 18.73 1.06 -9.73
N ALA A 162 18.65 -0.16 -9.18
CA ALA A 162 19.50 -1.28 -9.59
C ALA A 162 19.37 -1.58 -11.10
N GLU A 163 18.17 -1.41 -11.66
CA GLU A 163 17.90 -1.55 -13.09
C GLU A 163 17.09 -0.37 -13.63
N LYS A 164 17.78 0.56 -14.32
CA LYS A 164 17.16 1.75 -14.91
C LYS A 164 15.96 1.45 -15.82
N ARG A 165 16.01 0.34 -16.57
CA ARG A 165 14.89 -0.09 -17.44
C ARG A 165 13.62 -0.41 -16.65
N GLN A 166 13.75 -1.08 -15.51
CA GLN A 166 12.59 -1.42 -14.66
C GLN A 166 12.03 -0.17 -13.98
N SER A 167 12.91 0.72 -13.48
CA SER A 167 12.52 2.02 -12.94
C SER A 167 11.69 2.84 -13.94
N LEU A 168 12.20 3.01 -15.17
CA LEU A 168 11.49 3.74 -16.23
C LEU A 168 10.17 3.07 -16.63
N LYS A 169 10.10 1.74 -16.63
CA LYS A 169 8.86 1.00 -16.90
C LYS A 169 7.79 1.30 -15.86
N GLN A 170 8.16 1.31 -14.58
CA GLN A 170 7.22 1.62 -13.50
C GLN A 170 6.85 3.10 -13.47
N LEU A 171 7.78 4.02 -13.74
CA LEU A 171 7.49 5.45 -13.84
C LEU A 171 6.51 5.74 -14.98
N GLY A 172 6.73 5.16 -16.17
CA GLY A 172 5.79 5.31 -17.29
C GLY A 172 4.41 4.70 -17.00
N TRP A 173 4.36 3.57 -16.28
CA TRP A 173 3.10 3.02 -15.78
C TRP A 173 2.42 3.97 -14.79
N LEU A 174 3.15 4.51 -13.81
CA LEU A 174 2.63 5.45 -12.82
C LEU A 174 2.04 6.70 -13.50
N GLU A 175 2.75 7.26 -14.48
CA GLU A 175 2.25 8.39 -15.28
C GLU A 175 0.92 8.03 -15.98
N SER A 176 0.78 6.82 -16.51
CA SER A 176 -0.45 6.36 -17.15
C SER A 176 -1.62 6.21 -16.17
N GLU A 177 -1.38 5.68 -14.96
CA GLU A 177 -2.39 5.59 -13.90
C GLU A 177 -2.86 6.99 -13.48
N LEU A 178 -1.92 7.92 -13.29
CA LEU A 178 -2.21 9.31 -12.92
C LEU A 178 -2.95 10.08 -14.03
N ALA A 179 -2.63 9.80 -15.29
CA ALA A 179 -3.38 10.36 -16.41
C ALA A 179 -4.82 9.82 -16.44
N SER A 180 -5.01 8.53 -16.17
CA SER A 180 -6.35 7.91 -16.14
C SER A 180 -7.24 8.51 -15.04
N ALA A 181 -6.66 8.79 -13.86
CA ALA A 181 -7.37 9.42 -12.74
C ALA A 181 -7.89 10.84 -13.07
N ARG A 182 -7.24 11.55 -14.00
CA ARG A 182 -7.65 12.89 -14.46
C ARG A 182 -8.78 12.86 -15.48
N VAL A 183 -9.02 11.74 -16.17
CA VAL A 183 -10.12 11.62 -17.13
C VAL A 183 -11.44 11.35 -16.40
N ASP A 184 -11.40 10.66 -15.27
CA ASP A 184 -12.57 10.33 -14.45
C ASP A 184 -13.27 11.56 -13.85
N CYS A 185 -12.61 12.74 -13.78
CA CYS A 185 -13.23 13.97 -13.29
C CYS A 185 -13.95 14.79 -14.37
N TRP A 186 -14.04 14.28 -15.61
CA TRP A 186 -14.55 15.00 -16.79
C TRP A 186 -15.82 14.38 -17.40
N ASN A 187 -16.61 13.61 -16.65
CA ASN A 187 -17.95 13.20 -17.12
C ASN A 187 -18.96 14.36 -16.97
N LYS A 188 -19.49 14.81 -18.12
CA LYS A 188 -20.13 16.11 -18.38
C LYS A 188 -21.47 16.37 -17.69
N ASP A 189 -22.05 15.42 -16.95
CA ASP A 189 -23.40 15.56 -16.38
C ASP A 189 -23.42 15.96 -14.88
N LEU A 190 -22.26 16.00 -14.21
CA LEU A 190 -22.15 16.27 -12.77
C LEU A 190 -22.11 17.77 -12.38
N ALA A 191 -22.38 18.69 -13.32
CA ALA A 191 -22.37 20.13 -13.06
C ALA A 191 -23.40 20.62 -12.01
N ARG A 192 -24.31 19.75 -11.54
CA ARG A 192 -25.23 20.03 -10.42
C ARG A 192 -24.73 19.60 -9.03
N TYR A 193 -23.74 18.72 -8.95
CA TYR A 193 -23.13 18.29 -7.68
C TYR A 193 -21.70 18.83 -7.60
N LYS A 194 -21.58 20.11 -7.24
CA LYS A 194 -20.33 20.90 -7.20
C LYS A 194 -19.24 20.42 -6.22
N GLU A 195 -19.33 19.23 -5.61
CA GLU A 195 -18.43 18.76 -4.56
C GLU A 195 -17.94 17.30 -4.69
N ILE A 196 -17.97 16.68 -5.88
CA ILE A 196 -17.45 15.31 -6.04
C ILE A 196 -15.99 15.37 -6.51
N SER A 197 -15.05 15.00 -5.63
CA SER A 197 -13.63 14.90 -5.93
C SER A 197 -13.20 13.42 -5.98
N ASN A 198 -12.50 13.03 -7.05
CA ASN A 198 -11.79 11.75 -7.12
C ASN A 198 -10.53 11.85 -6.26
N PHE A 199 -10.29 10.86 -5.40
CA PHE A 199 -9.12 10.80 -4.55
C PHE A 199 -8.09 9.83 -5.15
N VAL A 200 -6.83 10.27 -5.21
CA VAL A 200 -5.68 9.41 -5.49
C VAL A 200 -4.84 9.34 -4.22
N SER A 201 -4.60 8.11 -3.73
CA SER A 201 -3.69 7.85 -2.62
C SER A 201 -2.46 7.11 -3.12
N PHE A 202 -1.29 7.64 -2.78
CA PHE A 202 -0.01 6.97 -3.02
C PHE A 202 0.42 6.29 -1.74
N VAL A 203 0.96 5.08 -1.90
CA VAL A 203 1.48 4.30 -0.79
C VAL A 203 2.90 3.86 -1.12
N SER A 204 3.84 4.30 -0.28
CA SER A 204 5.19 3.76 -0.16
C SER A 204 5.79 4.20 1.17
N HIS A 205 6.85 3.50 1.62
CA HIS A 205 7.64 3.71 2.86
C HIS A 205 8.07 5.16 3.18
N PHE A 206 7.86 6.12 2.27
CA PHE A 206 8.21 7.53 2.46
C PHE A 206 7.14 8.52 1.97
N TYR A 207 6.03 8.08 1.37
CA TYR A 207 5.09 8.99 0.71
C TYR A 207 3.65 8.48 0.78
N ILE A 208 2.87 9.10 1.66
CA ILE A 208 1.42 9.18 1.54
C ILE A 208 1.06 10.64 1.21
N ARG A 209 0.48 10.88 0.04
CA ARG A 209 -0.16 12.16 -0.30
C ARG A 209 -1.59 11.93 -0.73
N TYR A 210 -2.51 12.56 -0.02
CA TYR A 210 -3.90 12.72 -0.42
C TYR A 210 -4.01 13.90 -1.37
N PHE A 211 -4.50 13.69 -2.59
CA PHE A 211 -4.84 14.78 -3.49
C PHE A 211 -6.36 14.96 -3.51
N SER A 212 -6.86 16.04 -2.90
CA SER A 212 -8.17 16.60 -3.21
C SER A 212 -7.99 17.64 -4.32
N GLY A 213 -8.39 17.29 -5.54
CA GLY A 213 -8.28 18.20 -6.68
C GLY A 213 -9.23 19.39 -6.52
N LYS A 214 -8.72 20.61 -6.30
CA LYS A 214 -9.47 21.82 -6.63
C LYS A 214 -9.56 21.96 -8.16
N PRO A 215 -10.68 22.47 -8.72
CA PRO A 215 -10.78 22.69 -10.17
C PRO A 215 -9.71 23.69 -10.62
N GLY A 216 -8.86 23.28 -11.56
CA GLY A 216 -7.80 24.11 -12.15
C GLY A 216 -6.40 23.95 -11.52
N GLY A 217 -6.23 23.12 -10.49
CA GLY A 217 -4.92 22.81 -9.90
C GLY A 217 -4.28 21.57 -10.53
N SER A 218 -3.09 21.73 -11.11
CA SER A 218 -2.24 20.61 -11.52
C SER A 218 -1.87 19.73 -10.31
N ALA A 219 -2.06 18.42 -10.43
CA ALA A 219 -1.52 17.46 -9.48
C ALA A 219 0.01 17.42 -9.64
N HIS A 220 0.73 18.02 -8.69
CA HIS A 220 2.19 17.99 -8.65
C HIS A 220 2.65 16.81 -7.79
N VAL A 221 3.16 15.78 -8.45
CA VAL A 221 4.08 14.81 -7.83
C VAL A 221 5.42 15.53 -7.73
N ASN A 222 5.83 15.87 -6.52
CA ASN A 222 7.18 16.40 -6.29
C ASN A 222 8.09 15.18 -6.09
N ILE A 223 8.56 14.59 -7.19
CA ILE A 223 9.68 13.65 -7.15
C ILE A 223 10.91 14.50 -6.81
N PRO A 224 11.62 14.26 -5.70
CA PRO A 224 12.80 15.05 -5.35
C PRO A 224 13.74 15.14 -6.55
N SER A 225 14.23 16.34 -6.83
CA SER A 225 15.09 16.72 -7.96
C SER A 225 16.46 16.02 -8.00
N ALA A 226 16.67 14.97 -7.21
CA ALA A 226 17.89 14.19 -7.16
C ALA A 226 18.05 13.19 -8.33
N LEU A 227 17.11 13.13 -9.28
CA LEU A 227 17.15 12.22 -10.43
C LEU A 227 17.76 12.82 -11.71
N TYR A 228 18.36 14.01 -11.63
CA TYR A 228 19.09 14.64 -12.74
C TYR A 228 20.53 14.95 -12.36
N TYR A 229 21.37 13.92 -12.17
CA TYR A 229 22.82 14.00 -12.38
C TYR A 229 23.34 12.66 -12.89
#